data_AF-A0A352B992-F1
#
_entry.id   AF-A0A352B992-F1
#
_cell.length_a   1.000
_cell.length_b   1.000
_cell.length_c   1.000
_cell.angle_alpha   90.00
_cell.angle_beta   90.00
_cell.angle_gamma   90.00
#
_symmetry.space_group_name_H-M   'P 1'
#
loop_
_entity.id
_entity.type
_entity.pdbx_description
1 polymer ?
#
loop_
_entity_poly.entity_id
_entity_poly.type
_entity_poly.pdbx_seq_one_letter_code
_entity_poly.pdbx_strand_id
1 'polypeptide(L)'
;ERLFEPLWLDEENPAPTEYKKILRLTNIESKDFDLHDLLETLRPICFFTEGKENLFRDRDTLVKELRRAVPTLDEYYTTQEKQDDHRDLASSVKVVL
;
A
#
# COMPACT_ATOMS: atom_id res chain seq x y z
N GLU A 1 -9.07 -6.05 -16.90
CA GLU A 1 -9.46 -7.01 -15.85
C GLU A 1 -8.64 -8.28 -16.00
N ARG A 2 -8.00 -8.78 -14.93
CA ARG A 2 -7.32 -10.08 -14.95
C ARG A 2 -8.38 -11.15 -14.64
N LEU A 3 -8.58 -12.08 -15.58
CA LEU A 3 -9.60 -13.15 -15.46
C LEU A 3 -9.23 -14.26 -14.49
N PHE A 4 -7.96 -14.32 -14.07
CA PHE A 4 -7.44 -15.36 -13.18
C PHE A 4 -6.32 -14.76 -12.33
N GLU A 5 -6.59 -14.55 -11.05
CA GLU A 5 -5.58 -14.22 -10.05
C GLU A 5 -5.66 -15.28 -8.95
N PRO A 6 -4.55 -15.98 -8.65
CA PRO A 6 -4.54 -16.94 -7.56
C PRO A 6 -4.78 -16.22 -6.22
N LEU A 7 -5.50 -16.88 -5.30
CA LEU A 7 -5.77 -16.36 -3.95
C LEU A 7 -4.60 -16.57 -2.98
N TRP A 8 -3.39 -16.79 -3.51
CA TRP A 8 -2.18 -17.07 -2.76
C TRP A 8 -0.99 -16.42 -3.45
N LEU A 9 0.02 -16.10 -2.67
CA LEU A 9 1.30 -15.60 -3.14
C LEU A 9 2.16 -16.74 -3.70
N ASP A 10 3.12 -16.40 -4.55
CA ASP A 10 4.05 -17.38 -5.12
C ASP A 10 4.85 -18.11 -4.03
N GLU A 11 5.14 -17.43 -2.92
CA GLU A 11 5.89 -17.96 -1.78
C GLU A 11 5.07 -18.88 -0.88
N GLU A 12 3.73 -18.86 -0.96
CA GLU A 12 2.85 -19.69 -0.12
C GLU A 12 2.79 -21.16 -0.58
N ASN A 13 3.33 -21.48 -1.76
CA ASN A 13 3.50 -22.84 -2.30
C ASN A 13 2.31 -23.79 -2.00
N PRO A 14 1.18 -23.67 -2.72
CA PRO A 14 -0.04 -24.42 -2.45
C PRO A 14 0.15 -25.93 -2.66
N ALA A 15 -0.17 -26.72 -1.63
CA ALA A 15 -0.13 -28.17 -1.68
C ALA A 15 -1.54 -28.79 -1.65
N PRO A 16 -1.80 -29.87 -2.41
CA PRO A 16 -3.08 -30.57 -2.34
C PRO A 16 -3.30 -31.19 -0.95
N THR A 17 -4.55 -31.18 -0.51
CA THR A 17 -5.00 -31.94 0.67
C THR A 17 -5.73 -33.21 0.25
N GLU A 18 -6.21 -33.99 1.23
CA GLU A 18 -7.12 -35.13 0.96
C GLU A 18 -8.43 -34.69 0.29
N TYR A 19 -8.80 -33.40 0.43
CA TYR A 19 -9.96 -32.80 -0.21
C TYR A 19 -9.54 -32.11 -1.52
N LYS A 20 -10.00 -32.63 -2.67
CA LYS A 20 -9.62 -32.15 -4.02
C LYS A 20 -9.83 -30.65 -4.29
N LYS A 21 -10.69 -29.98 -3.51
CA LYS A 21 -11.02 -28.55 -3.66
C LYS A 21 -10.34 -27.64 -2.65
N ILE A 22 -9.51 -28.19 -1.74
CA ILE A 22 -8.86 -27.44 -0.67
C ILE A 22 -7.36 -27.58 -0.81
N LEU A 23 -6.68 -26.43 -0.92
CA LEU A 23 -5.23 -26.33 -0.93
C LEU A 23 -4.75 -25.96 0.48
N ARG A 24 -3.64 -26.55 0.90
CA ARG A 24 -2.89 -26.14 2.08
C ARG A 24 -1.82 -25.16 1.63
N LEU A 25 -1.84 -23.95 2.20
CA LEU A 25 -0.81 -22.95 1.99
C LEU A 25 0.27 -23.11 3.06
N THR A 26 1.51 -22.82 2.66
CA THR A 26 2.63 -22.66 3.57
C THR A 26 2.51 -21.28 4.20
N ASN A 27 2.44 -21.21 5.53
CA ASN A 27 2.47 -19.93 6.21
C ASN A 27 3.85 -19.31 5.99
N ILE A 28 3.85 -18.09 5.47
CA ILE A 28 5.03 -17.23 5.46
C ILE A 28 5.10 -16.59 6.84
N GLU A 29 6.28 -16.62 7.47
CA GLU A 29 6.47 -15.87 8.71
C GLU A 29 6.18 -14.39 8.47
N SER A 30 5.34 -13.81 9.33
CA SER A 30 5.10 -12.38 9.30
C SER A 30 6.41 -11.65 9.54
N LYS A 31 6.73 -10.66 8.69
CA LYS A 31 7.80 -9.72 8.99
C LYS A 31 7.52 -9.05 10.33
N ASP A 32 8.56 -8.82 11.13
CA ASP A 32 8.47 -8.00 12.32
C ASP A 32 7.90 -6.63 11.94
N PHE A 33 6.70 -6.36 12.41
CA PHE A 33 5.95 -5.16 12.11
C PHE A 33 5.26 -4.68 13.38
N ASP A 34 5.66 -3.50 13.85
CA ASP A 34 5.04 -2.90 15.03
C ASP A 34 3.71 -2.24 14.66
N LEU A 35 2.66 -3.07 14.63
CA LEU A 35 1.31 -2.62 14.37
C LEU A 35 0.83 -1.66 15.46
N HIS A 36 1.23 -1.86 16.71
CA HIS A 36 0.75 -1.04 17.82
C HIS A 36 1.24 0.39 17.69
N ASP A 37 2.55 0.57 17.47
CA ASP A 37 3.15 1.90 17.29
C ASP A 37 2.59 2.61 16.06
N LEU A 38 2.33 1.89 14.97
CA LEU A 38 1.67 2.48 13.81
C LEU A 38 0.26 2.96 14.16
N LEU A 39 -0.55 2.14 14.83
CA LEU A 39 -1.92 2.51 15.18
C LEU A 39 -1.98 3.72 16.14
N GLU A 40 -1.05 3.81 17.09
CA GLU A 40 -0.93 4.99 17.96
C GLU A 40 -0.53 6.23 17.17
N THR A 41 0.36 6.09 16.18
CA THR A 41 0.75 7.18 15.26
C THR A 41 -0.44 7.64 14.40
N LEU A 42 -1.26 6.71 13.91
CA LEU A 42 -2.40 6.99 13.05
C LEU A 42 -3.62 7.53 13.82
N ARG A 43 -3.73 7.25 15.12
CA ARG A 43 -4.90 7.64 15.94
C ARG A 43 -5.30 9.12 15.80
N PRO A 44 -4.43 10.13 15.97
CA PRO A 44 -4.83 11.53 15.84
C PRO A 44 -5.21 11.93 14.40
N ILE A 45 -4.83 11.13 13.41
CA ILE A 45 -5.19 11.36 12.00
C ILE A 45 -6.57 10.79 11.71
N CYS A 46 -6.89 9.61 12.25
CA CYS A 46 -8.15 8.91 12.01
C CYS A 46 -9.27 9.32 12.99
N PHE A 47 -8.93 9.80 14.19
CA PHE A 47 -9.86 10.20 15.24
C PHE A 47 -9.60 11.63 15.68
N PHE A 48 -10.69 12.37 15.88
CA PHE A 48 -10.59 13.72 16.42
C PHE A 48 -9.97 13.64 17.82
N THR A 49 -8.85 14.33 17.99
CA THR A 49 -8.10 14.39 19.24
C THR A 49 -7.92 15.85 19.59
N GLU A 50 -8.43 16.26 20.76
CA GLU A 50 -8.30 17.63 21.26
C GLU A 50 -6.82 18.04 21.36
N GLY A 51 -6.49 19.23 20.87
CA GLY A 51 -5.11 19.74 20.78
C GLY A 51 -4.30 19.20 19.59
N LYS A 52 -4.91 18.40 18.71
CA LYS A 52 -4.30 17.87 17.47
C LYS A 52 -5.25 18.01 16.27
N GLU A 53 -6.07 19.05 16.25
CA GLU A 53 -7.11 19.28 15.26
C GLU A 53 -6.55 19.36 13.83
N ASN A 54 -5.32 19.87 13.69
CA ASN A 54 -4.61 19.98 12.43
C ASN A 54 -4.20 18.62 11.84
N LEU A 55 -4.18 17.55 12.64
CA LEU A 55 -3.85 16.20 12.16
C LEU A 55 -5.10 15.42 11.75
N PHE A 56 -6.27 15.76 12.29
CA PHE A 56 -7.49 15.00 12.04
C PHE A 56 -7.88 15.09 10.55
N ARG A 57 -7.93 13.92 9.90
CA ARG A 57 -8.19 13.75 8.46
C ARG A 57 -7.16 14.44 7.55
N ASP A 58 -5.96 14.72 8.05
CA ASP A 58 -4.87 15.22 7.22
C ASP A 58 -4.35 14.09 6.31
N ARG A 59 -4.71 14.18 5.01
CA ARG A 59 -4.37 13.17 4.01
C ARG A 59 -2.86 13.02 3.82
N ASP A 60 -2.13 14.13 3.79
CA ASP A 60 -0.73 14.12 3.44
C ASP A 60 0.11 13.46 4.55
N THR A 61 -0.25 13.75 5.80
CA THR A 61 0.31 13.09 6.99
C THR A 61 -0.08 11.61 7.02
N LEU A 62 -1.34 11.25 6.72
CA LEU A 62 -1.77 9.85 6.65
C LEU A 62 -0.92 9.06 5.66
N VAL A 63 -0.81 9.56 4.43
CA VAL A 63 -0.07 8.90 3.35
C VAL A 63 1.41 8.80 3.71
N LYS A 64 2.00 9.86 4.30
CA LYS A 64 3.38 9.86 4.77
C LYS A 64 3.64 8.77 5.81
N GLU A 65 2.81 8.67 6.84
CA GLU A 65 2.99 7.66 7.90
C GLU A 65 2.79 6.23 7.38
N LEU A 66 1.85 6.02 6.47
CA LEU A 66 1.63 4.71 5.84
C LEU A 66 2.79 4.32 4.91
N ARG A 67 3.30 5.25 4.09
CA ARG A 67 4.48 5.03 3.22
C ARG A 67 5.72 4.69 4.05
N ARG A 68 5.88 5.32 5.22
CA ARG A 68 6.97 5.02 6.16
C ARG A 68 6.88 3.60 6.72
N ALA A 69 5.68 3.15 7.09
CA ALA A 69 5.48 1.84 7.72
C ALA A 69 5.41 0.68 6.71
N VAL A 70 4.96 0.93 5.49
CA VAL A 70 4.76 -0.09 4.45
C VAL A 70 5.56 0.31 3.19
N PRO A 71 6.82 -0.15 3.04
CA PRO A 71 7.70 0.29 1.95
C PRO A 71 7.15 0.05 0.54
N THR A 72 6.40 -1.04 0.32
CA THR A 72 5.77 -1.32 -0.97
C THR A 72 4.73 -0.28 -1.36
N LEU A 73 4.13 0.41 -0.38
CA LEU A 73 3.23 1.53 -0.64
C LEU A 73 4.02 2.76 -1.10
N ASP A 74 5.19 3.02 -0.50
CA ASP A 74 6.07 4.10 -0.93
C ASP A 74 6.58 3.92 -2.37
N GLU A 75 6.97 2.69 -2.72
CA GLU A 75 7.35 2.31 -4.07
C GLU A 75 6.22 2.60 -5.07
N TYR A 76 5.00 2.18 -4.74
CA TYR A 76 3.82 2.42 -5.57
C TYR A 76 3.60 3.91 -5.84
N TYR A 77 3.55 4.75 -4.80
CA TYR A 77 3.32 6.19 -4.96
C TYR A 77 4.46 6.89 -5.71
N THR A 78 5.71 6.50 -5.43
CA THR A 78 6.88 7.02 -6.16
C THR A 78 6.81 6.69 -7.65
N THR A 79 6.32 5.51 -8.02
CA THR A 79 6.11 5.14 -9.44
C THR A 79 5.00 5.97 -10.07
N GLN A 80 3.89 6.21 -9.36
CA GLN A 80 2.78 7.03 -9.88
C GLN A 80 3.23 8.49 -10.11
N GLU A 81 3.93 9.08 -9.14
CA GLU A 81 4.47 10.45 -9.22
C GLU A 81 5.37 10.63 -10.45
N LYS A 82 6.30 9.69 -10.68
CA LYS A 82 7.17 9.70 -11.87
C LYS A 82 6.40 9.54 -13.19
N GLN A 83 5.30 8.81 -13.18
CA GLN A 83 4.47 8.60 -14.35
C GLN A 83 3.64 9.85 -14.70
N ASP A 84 3.18 10.57 -13.69
CA ASP A 84 2.47 11.83 -13.87
C ASP A 84 3.42 12.96 -14.31
N ASP A 85 4.63 13.06 -13.74
CA ASP A 85 5.68 13.98 -14.21
C ASP A 85 6.03 13.76 -15.70
N HIS A 86 6.10 12.49 -16.13
CA HIS A 86 6.37 12.15 -17.53
C HIS A 86 5.21 12.52 -18.46
N ARG A 87 3.96 12.45 -17.99
CA ARG A 87 2.78 12.87 -18.77
C ARG A 87 2.73 14.38 -18.96
N ASP A 88 3.09 15.14 -17.93
CA ASP A 88 3.10 16.61 -17.99
C ASP A 88 4.21 17.15 -18.90
N LEU A 89 5.38 16.48 -18.92
CA LEU A 89 6.46 16.80 -19.85
C LEU A 89 6.08 16.47 -21.31
N ALA A 90 5.42 15.33 -21.55
CA ALA A 90 4.96 14.92 -22.88
C ALA A 90 3.81 15.80 -23.43
N SER A 91 2.99 16.38 -22.55
CA SER A 91 1.90 17.30 -22.92
C SER A 91 2.43 18.69 -23.30
N SER A 92 3.55 19.11 -22.71
CA SER A 92 4.15 20.45 -22.90
C SER A 92 4.92 20.61 -24.23
N VAL A 93 5.12 19.55 -25.02
CA VAL A 93 5.89 19.59 -26.28
C VAL A 93 5.04 19.97 -27.52
N LYS A 94 3.75 20.31 -27.36
CA LYS A 94 2.87 20.70 -28.48
C LYS A 94 2.51 22.19 -28.53
N VAL A 95 3.48 23.11 -28.55
CA VAL A 95 3.28 24.44 -29.17
C VAL A 95 4.59 24.95 -29.76
N VAL A 96 4.98 24.43 -30.93
CA VAL A 96 5.75 25.18 -31.91
C VAL A 96 5.24 24.75 -33.28
N LEU A 97 4.41 25.60 -33.90
CA LEU A 97 4.29 25.83 -35.35
C LEU A 97 3.39 27.05 -35.56
#